data_AF-A0A813DJ38-F1
#
_entry.id   AF-A0A813DJ38-F1
#
_cell.length_a   1.000
_cell.length_b   1.000
_cell.length_c   1.000
_cell.angle_alpha   90.00
_cell.angle_beta   90.00
_cell.angle_gamma   90.00
#
_symmetry.space_group_name_H-M   'P 1'
#
loop_
_entity.id
_entity.type
_entity.pdbx_description
1 polymer ?
#
loop_
_entity_poly.entity_id
_entity_poly.type
_entity_poly.pdbx_seq_one_letter_code
_entity_poly.pdbx_strand_id
1 'polypeptide(L)'
;MATSDSSVRTRELWNDGPAVEATLAHMHQQMQMQQQMQAQMQQQMQQMQQIQNLLQLQVQQPQPQVWPPLHAQRSFPPFAAFNSASSQTPVPQRPVRPWNAQEPVQPPPPGALWKAITGKKEREALELLKLPQVPGLNDIDLKLGFSMLQWAIAANLQEVALELLRRPEFLQVNKKDYCGLTCLHQAAFGGQLQVCKAILARADFSEAQARSPSVCQVYTTGRWYNVTVGSTALDCAHKAGHQSIVEMLQLHSRGCLVC
;
A
#
# COMPACT_ATOMS: atom_id res chain seq x y z
N MET A 1 73.39 -11.73 -62.79
CA MET A 1 72.44 -12.26 -61.79
C MET A 1 72.57 -11.43 -60.53
N ALA A 2 71.46 -10.75 -60.20
CA ALA A 2 71.07 -10.07 -58.95
C ALA A 2 72.15 -9.51 -58.00
N THR A 3 72.21 -8.18 -57.95
CA THR A 3 72.60 -7.34 -56.80
C THR A 3 71.45 -7.26 -55.80
N SER A 4 71.73 -7.29 -54.48
CA SER A 4 70.96 -6.64 -53.38
C SER A 4 71.16 -7.44 -52.08
N ASP A 5 71.28 -6.90 -50.86
CA ASP A 5 71.43 -5.56 -50.31
C ASP A 5 71.56 -5.82 -48.80
N SER A 6 72.70 -5.53 -48.19
CA SER A 6 72.99 -5.82 -46.78
C SER A 6 72.57 -4.69 -45.82
N SER A 7 71.62 -3.82 -46.22
CA SER A 7 71.32 -2.59 -45.48
C SER A 7 69.95 -2.49 -44.77
N VAL A 8 69.15 -3.56 -44.63
CA VAL A 8 67.74 -3.39 -44.18
C VAL A 8 67.40 -3.97 -42.80
N ARG A 9 68.34 -4.57 -42.06
CA ARG A 9 68.00 -5.32 -40.83
C ARG A 9 67.97 -4.55 -39.48
N THR A 10 67.99 -3.23 -39.48
CA THR A 10 67.93 -2.44 -38.22
C THR A 10 66.75 -1.45 -38.14
N ARG A 11 65.64 -1.71 -38.84
CA ARG A 11 64.49 -0.79 -38.83
C ARG A 11 63.11 -1.41 -38.55
N GLU A 12 63.06 -2.57 -37.89
CA GLU A 12 61.78 -3.25 -37.56
C GLU A 12 61.57 -3.54 -36.06
N LEU A 13 62.24 -2.80 -35.16
CA LEU A 13 62.03 -2.95 -33.71
C LEU A 13 61.10 -1.88 -33.10
N TRP A 14 60.48 -1.02 -33.93
CA TRP A 14 59.63 0.09 -33.48
C TRP A 14 58.21 0.07 -34.09
N ASN A 15 57.73 -1.08 -34.58
CA ASN A 15 56.39 -1.20 -35.16
C ASN A 15 55.39 -1.99 -34.29
N ASP A 16 55.78 -2.37 -33.07
CA ASP A 16 54.88 -2.99 -32.08
C ASP A 16 54.16 -1.95 -31.19
N GLY A 17 54.40 -0.65 -31.42
CA GLY A 17 53.80 0.46 -30.66
C GLY A 17 52.29 0.31 -30.42
N PRO A 18 51.47 0.00 -31.45
CA PRO A 18 50.03 -0.16 -31.29
C PRO A 18 49.65 -1.40 -30.45
N ALA A 19 50.41 -2.49 -30.54
CA ALA A 19 50.12 -3.73 -29.82
C ALA A 19 50.54 -3.64 -28.34
N VAL A 20 51.66 -2.98 -28.05
CA VAL A 20 52.11 -2.69 -26.68
C VAL A 20 51.20 -1.65 -26.02
N GLU A 21 50.76 -0.62 -26.74
CA GLU A 21 49.77 0.34 -26.24
C GLU A 21 48.40 -0.30 -25.98
N ALA A 22 47.95 -1.21 -26.85
CA ALA A 22 46.70 -1.94 -26.63
C ALA A 22 46.76 -2.86 -25.40
N THR A 23 47.89 -3.53 -25.16
CA THR A 23 48.06 -4.37 -23.97
C THR A 23 48.18 -3.54 -22.69
N LEU A 24 48.87 -2.40 -22.72
CA LEU A 24 48.92 -1.44 -21.60
C LEU A 24 47.53 -0.83 -21.32
N ALA A 25 46.78 -0.48 -22.36
CA ALA A 25 45.41 0.01 -22.22
C ALA A 25 44.49 -1.06 -21.61
N HIS A 26 44.63 -2.32 -22.03
CA HIS A 26 43.88 -3.45 -21.45
C HIS A 26 44.24 -3.69 -19.98
N MET A 27 45.53 -3.65 -19.63
CA MET A 27 45.97 -3.76 -18.23
C MET A 27 45.47 -2.60 -17.38
N HIS A 28 45.47 -1.37 -17.92
CA HIS A 28 44.93 -0.20 -17.25
C HIS A 28 43.42 -0.32 -17.03
N GLN A 29 42.68 -0.77 -18.06
CA GLN A 29 41.25 -1.02 -17.96
C GLN A 29 40.93 -2.13 -16.95
N GLN A 30 41.73 -3.20 -16.92
CA GLN A 30 41.58 -4.28 -15.94
C GLN A 30 41.85 -3.79 -14.51
N MET A 31 42.87 -2.95 -14.32
CA MET A 31 43.18 -2.32 -13.03
C MET A 31 42.06 -1.36 -12.59
N GLN A 32 41.52 -0.56 -13.51
CA GLN A 32 40.38 0.31 -13.25
C GLN A 32 39.13 -0.49 -12.85
N MET A 33 38.82 -1.57 -13.58
CA MET A 33 37.69 -2.44 -13.21
C MET A 33 37.91 -3.10 -11.84
N GLN A 34 39.13 -3.54 -11.53
CA GLN A 34 39.44 -4.11 -10.22
C GLN A 34 39.30 -3.08 -9.10
N GLN A 35 39.75 -1.84 -9.33
CA GLN A 35 39.62 -0.74 -8.37
C GLN A 35 38.15 -0.32 -8.18
N GLN A 36 37.37 -0.26 -9.27
CA GLN A 36 35.94 -0.01 -9.20
C GLN A 36 35.20 -1.08 -8.40
N MET A 37 35.53 -2.35 -8.62
CA MET A 37 34.94 -3.47 -7.87
C MET A 37 35.30 -3.41 -6.38
N GLN A 38 36.54 -3.06 -6.04
CA GLN A 38 36.95 -2.85 -4.66
C GLN A 38 36.23 -1.66 -4.02
N ALA A 39 36.10 -0.54 -4.73
CA ALA A 39 35.37 0.64 -4.26
C ALA A 39 33.88 0.31 -4.03
N GLN A 40 33.26 -0.44 -4.93
CA GLN A 40 31.88 -0.89 -4.79
C GLN A 40 31.70 -1.79 -3.57
N MET A 41 32.62 -2.72 -3.33
CA MET A 41 32.60 -3.59 -2.16
C MET A 41 32.78 -2.79 -0.86
N GLN A 42 33.67 -1.80 -0.84
CA GLN A 42 33.85 -0.90 0.31
C GLN A 42 32.58 -0.08 0.58
N GLN A 43 31.95 0.44 -0.48
CA GLN A 43 30.68 1.16 -0.36
C GLN A 43 29.57 0.27 0.20
N GLN A 44 29.50 -0.98 -0.23
CA GLN A 44 28.52 -1.96 0.27
C GLN A 44 28.77 -2.29 1.75
N MET A 45 30.03 -2.42 2.17
CA MET A 45 30.38 -2.64 3.57
C MET A 45 30.01 -1.43 4.44
N GLN A 46 30.25 -0.21 3.96
CA GLN A 46 29.84 1.02 4.64
C GLN A 46 28.31 1.12 4.75
N GLN A 47 27.57 0.79 3.69
CA GLN A 47 26.11 0.74 3.75
C GLN A 47 25.62 -0.26 4.80
N MET A 48 26.24 -1.45 4.88
CA MET A 48 25.86 -2.46 5.87
C MET A 48 26.11 -1.97 7.30
N GLN A 49 27.24 -1.30 7.55
CA GLN A 49 27.53 -0.69 8.85
C GLN A 49 26.56 0.44 9.19
N GLN A 50 26.18 1.28 8.21
CA GLN A 50 25.17 2.32 8.42
C GLN A 50 23.82 1.72 8.79
N ILE A 51 23.38 0.64 8.12
CA ILE A 51 22.16 -0.09 8.46
C ILE A 51 22.26 -0.67 9.88
N GLN A 52 23.40 -1.25 10.26
CA GLN A 52 23.61 -1.79 11.60
C GLN A 52 23.54 -0.70 12.68
N ASN A 53 24.13 0.47 12.44
CA ASN A 53 24.05 1.61 13.36
C ASN A 53 22.62 2.16 13.48
N LEU A 54 21.86 2.23 12.37
CA LEU A 54 20.45 2.63 12.40
C LEU A 54 19.60 1.64 13.22
N LEU A 55 19.87 0.34 13.08
CA LEU A 55 19.21 -0.70 13.88
C LEU A 55 19.56 -0.60 15.36
N GLN A 56 20.81 -0.27 15.72
CA GLN A 56 21.20 -0.04 17.12
C GLN A 56 20.50 1.18 17.73
N LEU A 57 20.33 2.27 16.97
CA LEU A 57 19.62 3.46 17.43
C LEU A 57 18.12 3.22 17.68
N GLN A 58 17.49 2.29 16.95
CA GLN A 58 16.09 1.91 17.18
C GLN A 58 15.89 1.13 18.50
N VAL A 59 16.92 0.46 19.02
CA VAL A 59 16.86 -0.29 20.30
C VAL A 59 16.90 0.64 21.52
N GLN A 60 17.37 1.88 21.38
CA GLN A 60 17.51 2.84 22.48
C GLN A 60 16.30 3.77 22.68
N GLN A 61 15.18 3.57 21.97
CA GLN A 61 13.96 4.28 22.35
C GLN A 61 13.51 3.83 23.75
N PRO A 62 13.34 4.76 24.71
CA PRO A 62 12.80 4.40 26.02
C PRO A 62 11.40 3.83 25.83
N GLN A 63 11.20 2.60 26.29
CA GLN A 63 9.92 1.90 26.23
C GLN A 63 8.81 2.82 26.78
N PRO A 64 7.66 2.99 26.09
CA PRO A 64 6.51 3.62 26.71
C PRO A 64 6.10 2.77 27.92
N GLN A 65 6.00 3.40 29.10
CA GLN A 65 5.63 2.72 30.34
C GLN A 65 4.33 1.92 30.16
N VAL A 66 4.45 0.60 30.09
CA VAL A 66 3.34 -0.34 30.07
C VAL A 66 2.84 -0.51 31.50
N TRP A 67 1.63 -0.04 31.78
CA TRP A 67 0.94 -0.32 33.04
C TRP A 67 0.60 -1.82 33.11
N PRO A 68 0.82 -2.51 34.24
CA PRO A 68 0.48 -3.92 34.35
C PRO A 68 -1.04 -4.16 34.31
N PRO A 69 -1.51 -5.31 33.78
CA PRO A 69 -2.92 -5.62 33.66
C PRO A 69 -3.57 -5.85 35.04
N LEU A 70 -4.75 -5.27 35.24
CA LEU A 70 -5.58 -5.46 36.42
C LEU A 70 -6.15 -6.89 36.49
N HIS A 71 -5.34 -7.86 36.91
CA HIS A 71 -5.83 -9.11 37.50
C HIS A 71 -5.74 -9.01 39.03
N ALA A 72 -6.64 -8.22 39.61
CA ALA A 72 -6.86 -8.24 41.05
C ALA A 72 -7.72 -9.47 41.39
N GLN A 73 -7.05 -10.56 41.79
CA GLN A 73 -7.70 -11.63 42.54
C GLN A 73 -8.27 -11.01 43.82
N ARG A 74 -9.59 -11.16 43.99
CA ARG A 74 -10.28 -10.82 45.23
C ARG A 74 -9.91 -11.85 46.29
N SER A 75 -9.04 -11.48 47.21
CA SER A 75 -8.90 -12.14 48.51
C SER A 75 -9.00 -11.06 49.58
N PHE A 76 -10.19 -10.93 50.17
CA PHE A 76 -10.39 -10.12 51.37
C PHE A 76 -9.84 -10.89 52.58
N PRO A 77 -8.96 -10.31 53.43
CA PRO A 77 -8.77 -10.82 54.79
C PRO A 77 -9.90 -10.30 55.70
N PRO A 78 -10.29 -11.04 56.75
CA PRO A 78 -11.39 -10.66 57.61
C PRO A 78 -10.99 -9.54 58.57
N PHE A 79 -11.98 -8.70 58.88
CA PHE A 79 -11.92 -7.58 59.82
C PHE A 79 -11.25 -7.96 61.15
N ALA A 80 -10.22 -7.21 61.53
CA ALA A 80 -9.79 -7.10 62.92
C ALA A 80 -9.62 -5.62 63.27
N ALA A 81 -10.25 -5.26 64.38
CA ALA A 81 -10.46 -3.93 64.91
C ALA A 81 -9.16 -3.14 65.12
N PHE A 82 -9.22 -1.82 64.87
CA PHE A 82 -8.25 -0.90 65.46
C PHE A 82 -8.94 0.32 66.05
N ASN A 83 -8.76 0.47 67.35
CA ASN A 83 -9.25 1.54 68.19
C ASN A 83 -8.63 2.90 67.81
N SER A 84 -9.47 3.92 67.95
CA SER A 84 -9.20 5.33 68.29
C SER A 84 -7.74 5.80 68.34
N ALA A 85 -7.35 6.61 67.35
CA ALA A 85 -6.49 7.78 67.57
C ALA A 85 -6.72 8.82 66.46
N SER A 86 -7.12 10.00 66.87
CA SER A 86 -7.34 11.19 66.07
C SER A 86 -6.08 11.62 65.33
N SER A 87 -6.14 11.75 64.00
CA SER A 87 -5.35 12.70 63.19
C SER A 87 -5.91 12.71 61.77
N GLN A 88 -6.45 13.85 61.37
CA GLN A 88 -6.95 14.11 60.02
C GLN A 88 -5.81 13.95 59.01
N THR A 89 -5.94 13.02 58.05
CA THR A 89 -5.17 13.08 56.80
C THR A 89 -6.10 13.60 55.71
N PRO A 90 -5.70 14.64 54.95
CA PRO A 90 -6.56 15.19 53.91
C PRO A 90 -6.65 14.17 52.77
N VAL A 91 -7.87 13.80 52.40
CA VAL A 91 -8.15 12.94 51.25
C VAL A 91 -7.50 13.60 50.03
N PRO A 92 -6.58 12.94 49.30
CA PRO A 92 -6.05 13.49 48.06
C PRO A 92 -7.20 13.55 47.04
N GLN A 93 -7.73 14.75 46.84
CA GLN A 93 -8.70 15.03 45.79
C GLN A 93 -8.06 14.63 44.46
N ARG A 94 -8.65 13.64 43.77
CA ARG A 94 -8.28 13.37 42.37
C ARG A 94 -8.42 14.68 41.60
N PRO A 95 -7.41 15.13 40.84
CA PRO A 95 -7.56 16.33 40.04
C PRO A 95 -8.71 16.10 39.07
N VAL A 96 -9.81 16.82 39.29
CA VAL A 96 -10.96 16.86 38.40
C VAL A 96 -10.46 17.52 37.12
N ARG A 97 -10.29 16.73 36.06
CA ARG A 97 -9.96 17.27 34.75
C ARG A 97 -11.08 18.25 34.38
N PRO A 98 -10.79 19.53 34.12
CA PRO A 98 -11.83 20.47 33.73
C PRO A 98 -12.49 19.96 32.45
N TRP A 99 -13.82 19.80 32.50
CA TRP A 99 -14.67 19.19 31.47
C TRP A 99 -14.62 19.91 30.10
N ASN A 100 -13.95 21.06 30.02
CA ASN A 100 -13.98 21.95 28.86
C ASN A 100 -12.72 21.92 27.99
N ALA A 101 -11.84 20.92 28.14
CA ALA A 101 -10.81 20.68 27.15
C ALA A 101 -11.40 19.76 26.07
N GLN A 102 -11.88 20.34 24.97
CA GLN A 102 -12.02 19.59 23.71
C GLN A 102 -10.70 18.84 23.51
N GLU A 103 -10.75 17.51 23.55
CA GLU A 103 -9.56 16.70 23.27
C GLU A 103 -8.99 17.20 21.94
N PRO A 104 -7.69 17.55 21.87
CA PRO A 104 -7.10 17.97 20.61
C PRO A 104 -7.37 16.85 19.62
N VAL A 105 -8.16 17.17 18.58
CA VAL A 105 -8.61 16.23 17.54
C VAL A 105 -7.36 15.57 16.98
N GLN A 106 -7.03 14.40 17.51
CA GLN A 106 -5.84 13.67 17.10
C GLN A 106 -6.00 13.40 15.61
N PRO A 107 -4.97 13.64 14.77
CA PRO A 107 -5.04 13.25 13.37
C PRO A 107 -5.44 11.76 13.33
N PRO A 108 -6.38 11.39 12.46
CA PRO A 108 -6.96 10.05 12.49
C PRO A 108 -5.84 9.02 12.38
N PRO A 109 -5.85 7.97 13.22
CA PRO A 109 -4.79 6.98 13.20
C PRO A 109 -4.71 6.35 11.80
N PRO A 110 -3.50 5.99 11.33
CA PRO A 110 -3.35 5.28 10.06
C PRO A 110 -4.22 4.03 10.07
N GLY A 111 -5.09 3.87 9.06
CA GLY A 111 -6.08 2.79 9.00
C GLY A 111 -7.42 3.06 9.69
N ALA A 112 -7.66 4.25 10.26
CA ALA A 112 -8.97 4.61 10.83
C ALA A 112 -10.10 4.50 9.79
N LEU A 113 -9.85 5.01 8.58
CA LEU A 113 -10.80 4.93 7.48
C LEU A 113 -11.08 3.47 7.08
N TRP A 114 -10.03 2.65 7.02
CA TRP A 114 -10.17 1.21 6.75
C TRP A 114 -11.07 0.51 7.78
N LYS A 115 -10.86 0.81 9.06
CA LYS A 115 -11.67 0.28 10.16
C LYS A 115 -13.13 0.76 10.08
N ALA A 116 -13.37 2.01 9.69
CA ALA A 116 -14.71 2.55 9.50
C ALA A 116 -15.46 1.83 8.35
N ILE A 117 -14.78 1.61 7.22
CA ILE A 117 -15.35 0.91 6.05
C ILE A 117 -15.65 -0.55 6.38
N THR A 118 -14.69 -1.27 6.96
CA THR A 118 -14.88 -2.68 7.37
C THR A 118 -15.96 -2.84 8.45
N GLY A 119 -16.09 -1.84 9.33
CA GLY A 119 -17.16 -1.76 10.33
C GLY A 119 -18.52 -1.29 9.80
N LYS A 120 -18.65 -1.03 8.48
CA LYS A 120 -19.87 -0.48 7.84
C LYS A 120 -20.36 0.83 8.45
N LYS A 121 -19.43 1.63 8.98
CA LYS A 121 -19.74 2.90 9.64
C LYS A 121 -19.66 4.05 8.63
N GLU A 122 -20.70 4.18 7.83
CA GLU A 122 -20.79 5.16 6.74
C GLU A 122 -20.50 6.60 7.22
N ARG A 123 -21.15 7.04 8.31
CA ARG A 123 -20.99 8.39 8.84
C ARG A 123 -19.55 8.70 9.26
N GLU A 124 -18.93 7.80 10.02
CA GLU A 124 -17.54 7.96 10.46
C GLU A 124 -16.59 7.96 9.24
N ALA A 125 -16.84 7.11 8.24
CA ALA A 125 -16.04 7.09 7.02
C ALA A 125 -16.15 8.39 6.22
N LEU A 126 -17.36 8.94 6.07
CA LEU A 126 -17.60 10.21 5.38
C LEU A 126 -16.95 11.39 6.14
N GLU A 127 -17.02 11.40 7.46
CA GLU A 127 -16.34 12.43 8.27
C GLU A 127 -14.82 12.38 8.10
N LEU A 128 -14.23 11.18 8.05
CA LEU A 128 -12.80 10.99 7.79
C LEU A 128 -12.40 11.38 6.36
N LEU A 129 -13.28 11.16 5.37
CA LEU A 129 -13.02 11.52 3.97
C LEU A 129 -13.06 13.02 3.70
N LYS A 130 -13.74 13.81 4.54
CA LYS A 130 -13.73 15.29 4.46
C LYS A 130 -12.38 15.90 4.83
N LEU A 131 -11.50 15.15 5.50
CA LEU A 131 -10.19 15.64 5.89
C LEU A 131 -9.27 15.79 4.67
N PRO A 132 -8.41 16.83 4.61
CA PRO A 132 -7.57 17.07 3.44
C PRO A 132 -6.56 15.95 3.18
N GLN A 133 -6.05 15.30 4.23
CA GLN A 133 -5.12 14.17 4.13
C GLN A 133 -5.72 12.95 4.81
N VAL A 134 -5.83 11.86 4.05
CA VAL A 134 -6.33 10.57 4.55
C VAL A 134 -5.18 9.57 4.49
N PRO A 135 -4.54 9.26 5.63
CA PRO A 135 -3.43 8.32 5.67
C PRO A 135 -3.91 6.92 5.28
N GLY A 136 -3.18 6.26 4.37
CA GLY A 136 -3.47 4.90 3.93
C GLY A 136 -4.60 4.77 2.89
N LEU A 137 -4.96 5.86 2.20
CA LEU A 137 -6.01 5.86 1.16
C LEU A 137 -5.77 4.81 0.05
N ASN A 138 -4.50 4.61 -0.31
CA ASN A 138 -4.09 3.69 -1.37
C ASN A 138 -3.56 2.35 -0.84
N ASP A 139 -3.76 2.07 0.45
CA ASP A 139 -3.37 0.80 1.05
C ASP A 139 -4.22 -0.34 0.49
N ILE A 140 -3.61 -1.52 0.41
CA ILE A 140 -4.25 -2.74 -0.05
C ILE A 140 -4.41 -3.72 1.10
N ASP A 141 -5.50 -4.47 1.07
CA ASP A 141 -5.73 -5.55 2.00
C ASP A 141 -4.73 -6.68 1.74
N LEU A 142 -4.00 -7.09 2.77
CA LEU A 142 -3.06 -8.21 2.64
C LEU A 142 -3.77 -9.55 2.44
N LYS A 143 -5.03 -9.68 2.89
CA LYS A 143 -5.78 -10.95 2.82
C LYS A 143 -6.33 -11.22 1.43
N LEU A 144 -7.03 -10.23 0.87
CA LEU A 144 -7.74 -10.40 -0.42
C LEU A 144 -7.11 -9.60 -1.57
N GLY A 145 -6.13 -8.74 -1.27
CA GLY A 145 -5.56 -7.82 -2.25
C GLY A 145 -6.50 -6.66 -2.60
N PHE A 146 -7.56 -6.44 -1.81
CA PHE A 146 -8.58 -5.43 -2.08
C PHE A 146 -8.05 -4.03 -1.84
N SER A 147 -8.35 -3.12 -2.74
CA SER A 147 -8.26 -1.69 -2.50
C SER A 147 -9.35 -1.22 -1.52
N MET A 148 -9.14 -0.03 -0.96
CA MET A 148 -10.14 0.61 -0.10
C MET A 148 -11.51 0.77 -0.80
N LEU A 149 -11.50 1.09 -2.10
CA LEU A 149 -12.73 1.20 -2.90
C LEU A 149 -13.47 -0.13 -3.03
N GLN A 150 -12.75 -1.24 -3.25
CA GLN A 150 -13.34 -2.58 -3.32
C GLN A 150 -14.03 -2.97 -2.00
N TRP A 151 -13.42 -2.63 -0.86
CA TRP A 151 -14.07 -2.81 0.43
C TRP A 151 -15.32 -1.94 0.62
N ALA A 152 -15.30 -0.68 0.17
CA ALA A 152 -16.47 0.19 0.22
C ALA A 152 -17.63 -0.36 -0.62
N ILE A 153 -17.32 -0.84 -1.83
CA ILE A 153 -18.29 -1.52 -2.71
C ILE A 153 -18.81 -2.79 -2.05
N ALA A 154 -17.94 -3.65 -1.53
CA ALA A 154 -18.34 -4.91 -0.89
C ALA A 154 -19.19 -4.69 0.38
N ALA A 155 -18.97 -3.59 1.09
CA ALA A 155 -19.75 -3.16 2.24
C ALA A 155 -21.09 -2.48 1.87
N ASN A 156 -21.35 -2.25 0.56
CA ASN A 156 -22.49 -1.51 0.01
C ASN A 156 -22.54 -0.03 0.48
N LEU A 157 -21.38 0.59 0.69
CA LEU A 157 -21.24 1.99 1.08
C LEU A 157 -21.10 2.87 -0.17
N GLN A 158 -22.21 3.07 -0.89
CA GLN A 158 -22.20 3.77 -2.17
C GLN A 158 -21.71 5.21 -2.05
N GLU A 159 -22.14 5.95 -1.02
CA GLU A 159 -21.74 7.35 -0.83
C GLU A 159 -20.23 7.46 -0.56
N VAL A 160 -19.70 6.59 0.30
CA VAL A 160 -18.27 6.49 0.61
C VAL A 160 -17.47 6.15 -0.65
N ALA A 161 -17.93 5.21 -1.46
CA ALA A 161 -17.28 4.83 -2.71
C ALA A 161 -17.25 5.98 -3.72
N LEU A 162 -18.34 6.74 -3.84
CA LEU A 162 -18.41 7.93 -4.70
C LEU A 162 -17.45 9.02 -4.22
N GLU A 163 -17.40 9.27 -2.91
CA GLU A 163 -16.51 10.28 -2.35
C GLU A 163 -15.04 9.88 -2.53
N LEU A 164 -14.69 8.61 -2.32
CA LEU A 164 -13.36 8.06 -2.62
C LEU A 164 -12.97 8.28 -4.09
N LEU A 165 -13.90 8.07 -5.02
CA LEU A 165 -13.65 8.22 -6.46
C LEU A 165 -13.45 9.68 -6.89
N ARG A 166 -14.11 10.63 -6.23
CA ARG A 166 -13.93 12.08 -6.48
C ARG A 166 -12.55 12.58 -6.08
N ARG A 167 -11.87 11.90 -5.17
CA ARG A 167 -10.55 12.30 -4.69
C ARG A 167 -9.48 12.01 -5.74
N PRO A 168 -8.67 13.01 -6.12
CA PRO A 168 -7.59 12.82 -7.09
C PRO A 168 -6.43 12.01 -6.51
N GLU A 169 -6.28 11.97 -5.18
CA GLU A 169 -5.22 11.18 -4.52
C GLU A 169 -5.44 9.67 -4.62
N PHE A 170 -6.63 9.23 -5.01
CA PHE A 170 -6.94 7.81 -5.16
C PHE A 170 -6.44 7.28 -6.51
N LEU A 171 -5.41 6.43 -6.45
CA LEU A 171 -4.71 5.88 -7.61
C LEU A 171 -5.06 4.41 -7.87
N GLN A 172 -5.68 3.72 -6.91
CA GLN A 172 -5.92 2.27 -6.95
C GLN A 172 -7.21 1.86 -7.68
N VAL A 173 -7.78 2.70 -8.56
CA VAL A 173 -9.04 2.38 -9.28
C VAL A 173 -8.87 1.16 -10.19
N ASN A 174 -7.74 1.04 -10.88
CA ASN A 174 -7.42 -0.09 -11.76
C ASN A 174 -6.86 -1.31 -11.01
N LYS A 175 -6.75 -1.24 -9.68
CA LYS A 175 -6.16 -2.34 -8.92
C LYS A 175 -7.04 -3.59 -9.07
N LYS A 176 -6.39 -4.68 -9.44
CA LYS A 176 -6.96 -6.02 -9.42
C LYS A 176 -6.68 -6.67 -8.08
N ASP A 177 -7.68 -7.38 -7.57
CA ASP A 177 -7.52 -8.22 -6.38
C ASP A 177 -6.67 -9.47 -6.70
N TYR A 178 -6.44 -10.34 -5.70
CA TYR A 178 -5.70 -11.59 -5.93
C TYR A 178 -6.40 -12.57 -6.86
N CYS A 179 -7.70 -12.39 -7.09
CA CYS A 179 -8.46 -13.12 -8.08
C CYS A 179 -8.41 -12.47 -9.48
N GLY A 180 -7.70 -11.35 -9.65
CA GLY A 180 -7.62 -10.63 -10.91
C GLY A 180 -8.87 -9.79 -11.24
N LEU A 181 -9.80 -9.64 -10.30
CA LEU A 181 -11.03 -8.87 -10.46
C LEU A 181 -10.81 -7.39 -10.14
N THR A 182 -11.44 -6.53 -10.92
CA THR A 182 -11.41 -5.07 -10.73
C THR A 182 -12.56 -4.59 -9.84
N CYS A 183 -12.48 -3.34 -9.36
CA CYS A 183 -13.59 -2.71 -8.63
C CYS A 183 -14.91 -2.71 -9.42
N LEU A 184 -14.85 -2.59 -10.75
CA LEU A 184 -16.02 -2.61 -11.62
C LEU A 184 -16.74 -3.98 -11.62
N HIS A 185 -16.01 -5.10 -11.52
CA HIS A 185 -16.63 -6.43 -11.41
C HIS A 185 -17.50 -6.53 -10.14
N GLN A 186 -16.98 -6.04 -9.01
CA GLN A 186 -17.69 -6.06 -7.73
C GLN A 186 -18.90 -5.10 -7.73
N ALA A 187 -18.75 -3.90 -8.31
CA ALA A 187 -19.82 -2.91 -8.39
C ALA A 187 -20.95 -3.36 -9.33
N ALA A 188 -20.60 -3.96 -10.46
CA ALA A 188 -21.55 -4.49 -11.44
C ALA A 188 -22.36 -5.66 -10.86
N PHE A 189 -21.70 -6.56 -10.12
CA PHE A 189 -22.39 -7.66 -9.43
C PHE A 189 -23.24 -7.15 -8.26
N GLY A 190 -22.77 -6.13 -7.53
CA GLY A 190 -23.48 -5.55 -6.38
C GLY A 190 -24.62 -4.58 -6.74
N GLY A 191 -24.88 -4.35 -8.04
CA GLY A 191 -25.99 -3.49 -8.47
C GLY A 191 -25.75 -1.99 -8.25
N GLN A 192 -24.52 -1.56 -8.04
CA GLN A 192 -24.19 -0.18 -7.66
C GLN A 192 -24.05 0.73 -8.90
N LEU A 193 -25.17 1.03 -9.56
CA LEU A 193 -25.21 1.78 -10.81
C LEU A 193 -24.43 3.10 -10.76
N GLN A 194 -24.60 3.88 -9.68
CA GLN A 194 -23.94 5.18 -9.54
C GLN A 194 -22.42 5.05 -9.38
N VAL A 195 -21.96 4.04 -8.63
CA VAL A 195 -20.54 3.76 -8.46
C VAL A 195 -19.94 3.30 -9.78
N CYS A 196 -20.62 2.43 -10.54
CA CYS A 196 -20.15 2.02 -11.87
C CYS A 196 -20.02 3.22 -12.82
N LYS A 197 -20.98 4.15 -12.84
CA LYS A 197 -20.90 5.38 -13.63
C LYS A 197 -19.70 6.24 -13.20
N ALA A 198 -19.48 6.41 -11.90
CA ALA A 198 -18.36 7.18 -11.39
C ALA A 198 -16.99 6.55 -11.72
N ILE A 199 -16.89 5.22 -11.68
CA ILE A 199 -15.68 4.49 -12.10
C ILE A 199 -15.41 4.71 -13.59
N LEU A 200 -16.42 4.55 -14.44
CA LEU A 200 -16.28 4.71 -15.90
C LEU A 200 -16.05 6.16 -16.33
N ALA A 201 -16.54 7.13 -15.56
CA ALA A 201 -16.31 8.54 -15.82
C ALA A 201 -14.86 8.98 -15.54
N ARG A 202 -14.06 8.18 -14.82
CA ARG A 202 -12.65 8.49 -14.60
C ARG A 202 -11.83 8.15 -15.85
N ALA A 203 -11.13 9.16 -16.37
CA ALA A 203 -10.20 8.99 -17.49
C ALA A 203 -9.07 7.99 -17.19
N ASP A 204 -8.68 7.86 -15.93
CA ASP A 204 -7.62 6.93 -15.51
C ASP A 204 -8.03 5.46 -15.61
N PHE A 205 -9.33 5.14 -15.75
CA PHE A 205 -9.81 3.78 -15.70
C PHE A 205 -9.69 3.09 -17.07
N SER A 206 -8.74 2.17 -17.21
CA SER A 206 -8.44 1.46 -18.45
C SER A 206 -8.99 0.03 -18.49
N GLU A 207 -9.45 -0.50 -17.36
CA GLU A 207 -9.77 -1.92 -17.16
C GLU A 207 -11.27 -2.22 -17.30
N ALA A 208 -12.00 -1.46 -18.11
CA ALA A 208 -13.45 -1.63 -18.32
C ALA A 208 -13.83 -2.99 -18.94
N GLN A 209 -12.95 -3.54 -19.78
CA GLN A 209 -13.13 -4.85 -20.43
C GLN A 209 -12.26 -5.95 -19.82
N ALA A 210 -11.73 -5.72 -18.61
CA ALA A 210 -10.92 -6.72 -17.92
C ALA A 210 -11.69 -8.04 -17.77
N ARG A 211 -10.99 -9.15 -17.97
CA ARG A 211 -11.53 -10.50 -17.81
C ARG A 211 -10.91 -11.16 -16.58
N SER A 212 -11.70 -11.93 -15.84
CA SER A 212 -11.16 -12.77 -14.78
C SER A 212 -10.24 -13.85 -15.38
N PRO A 213 -8.99 -14.00 -14.88
CA PRO A 213 -8.03 -14.94 -15.46
C PRO A 213 -8.32 -16.41 -15.12
N SER A 214 -9.15 -16.70 -14.10
CA SER A 214 -9.40 -18.06 -13.62
C SER A 214 -10.77 -18.19 -12.95
N VAL A 215 -11.09 -19.39 -12.43
CA VAL A 215 -12.28 -19.58 -11.59
C VAL A 215 -12.05 -18.76 -10.33
N CYS A 216 -12.87 -17.72 -10.16
CA CYS A 216 -12.65 -16.70 -9.14
C CYS A 216 -13.92 -16.48 -8.35
N GLN A 217 -13.78 -16.00 -7.12
CA GLN A 217 -14.92 -15.62 -6.30
C GLN A 217 -14.95 -14.10 -6.17
N VAL A 218 -16.06 -13.47 -6.56
CA VAL A 218 -16.32 -12.06 -6.28
C VAL A 218 -16.83 -11.96 -4.85
N TYR A 219 -16.19 -11.13 -4.03
CA TYR A 219 -16.75 -10.74 -2.74
C TYR A 219 -17.50 -9.42 -2.89
N THR A 220 -18.81 -9.45 -2.68
CA THR A 220 -19.65 -8.24 -2.70
C THR A 220 -20.86 -8.45 -1.79
N THR A 221 -21.46 -7.37 -1.27
CA THR A 221 -22.61 -7.45 -0.35
C THR A 221 -22.39 -8.36 0.88
N GLY A 222 -21.14 -8.57 1.29
CA GLY A 222 -20.77 -9.44 2.40
C GLY A 222 -20.80 -10.95 2.11
N ARG A 223 -20.93 -11.38 0.84
CA ARG A 223 -20.90 -12.80 0.44
C ARG A 223 -19.92 -13.03 -0.71
N TRP A 224 -19.48 -14.29 -0.82
CA TRP A 224 -18.67 -14.79 -1.91
C TRP A 224 -19.56 -15.34 -3.03
N TYR A 225 -19.24 -15.01 -4.27
CA TYR A 225 -19.99 -15.43 -5.45
C TYR A 225 -19.06 -16.02 -6.49
N ASN A 226 -19.42 -17.19 -7.03
CA ASN A 226 -18.62 -17.85 -8.05
C ASN A 226 -18.74 -17.12 -9.40
N VAL A 227 -17.60 -16.72 -9.94
CA VAL A 227 -17.47 -16.12 -11.26
C VAL A 227 -16.78 -17.13 -12.19
N THR A 228 -17.34 -17.27 -13.39
CA THR A 228 -16.79 -18.19 -14.39
C THR A 228 -15.51 -17.59 -14.97
N VAL A 229 -14.61 -18.45 -15.44
CA VAL A 229 -13.36 -18.02 -16.10
C VAL A 229 -13.69 -17.05 -17.24
N GLY A 230 -12.92 -15.98 -17.36
CA GLY A 230 -13.04 -15.01 -18.45
C GLY A 230 -14.25 -14.08 -18.34
N SER A 231 -14.96 -14.06 -17.21
CA SER A 231 -16.10 -13.16 -17.03
C SER A 231 -15.63 -11.71 -17.05
N THR A 232 -16.38 -10.88 -17.76
CA THR A 232 -16.27 -9.43 -17.75
C THR A 232 -17.23 -8.82 -16.70
N ALA A 233 -17.10 -7.53 -16.42
CA ALA A 233 -18.07 -6.82 -15.59
C ALA A 233 -19.50 -6.89 -16.15
N LEU A 234 -19.66 -6.98 -17.47
CA LEU A 234 -20.95 -7.16 -18.13
C LEU A 234 -21.57 -8.53 -17.81
N ASP A 235 -20.76 -9.59 -17.81
CA ASP A 235 -21.22 -10.94 -17.47
C ASP A 235 -21.64 -11.02 -15.99
N CYS A 236 -20.91 -10.34 -15.11
CA CYS A 236 -21.28 -10.20 -13.70
C CYS A 236 -22.62 -9.49 -13.52
N ALA A 237 -22.87 -8.40 -14.27
CA ALA A 237 -24.14 -7.67 -14.24
C ALA A 237 -25.31 -8.54 -14.74
N HIS A 238 -25.11 -9.30 -15.82
CA HIS A 238 -26.11 -10.24 -16.33
C HIS A 238 -26.46 -11.34 -15.31
N LYS A 239 -25.45 -11.95 -14.69
CA LYS A 239 -25.65 -13.00 -13.66
C LYS A 239 -26.41 -12.49 -12.45
N ALA A 240 -26.16 -11.25 -12.05
CA ALA A 240 -26.87 -10.61 -10.94
C ALA A 240 -28.26 -10.09 -11.34
N GLY A 241 -28.58 -10.01 -12.64
CA GLY A 241 -29.87 -9.53 -13.15
C GLY A 241 -30.00 -8.01 -13.18
N HIS A 242 -28.90 -7.26 -13.12
CA HIS A 242 -28.92 -5.80 -13.07
C HIS A 242 -28.96 -5.17 -14.47
N GLN A 243 -30.15 -5.18 -15.09
CA GLN A 243 -30.37 -4.71 -16.47
C GLN A 243 -29.87 -3.28 -16.72
N SER A 244 -30.08 -2.36 -15.78
CA SER A 244 -29.64 -0.96 -15.94
C SER A 244 -28.11 -0.83 -16.03
N ILE A 245 -27.35 -1.73 -15.39
CA ILE A 245 -25.88 -1.75 -15.48
C ILE A 245 -25.45 -2.40 -16.79
N VAL A 246 -26.15 -3.45 -17.21
CA VAL A 246 -25.93 -4.11 -18.52
C VAL A 246 -26.06 -3.10 -19.65
N GLU A 247 -27.16 -2.34 -19.71
CA GLU A 247 -27.38 -1.31 -20.72
C GLU A 247 -26.27 -0.25 -20.71
N MET A 248 -25.89 0.22 -19.52
CA MET A 248 -24.85 1.23 -19.35
C MET A 248 -23.47 0.73 -19.80
N LEU A 249 -23.09 -0.51 -19.46
CA LEU A 249 -21.83 -1.12 -19.88
C LEU A 249 -21.81 -1.43 -21.39
N GLN A 250 -22.94 -1.86 -21.95
CA GLN A 250 -23.09 -2.08 -23.39
C GLN A 250 -22.94 -0.77 -24.17
N LEU A 251 -23.52 0.33 -23.67
CA LEU A 251 -23.39 1.66 -24.29
C LEU A 251 -21.92 2.11 -24.35
N HIS A 252 -21.19 1.96 -23.24
CA HIS A 252 -19.76 2.29 -23.19
C HIS A 252 -18.92 1.37 -24.08
N SER A 253 -19.23 0.07 -24.15
CA SER A 253 -18.53 -0.90 -25.00
C SER A 253 -18.70 -0.60 -26.50
N ARG A 254 -19.85 -0.03 -26.90
CA ARG A 254 -20.15 0.34 -28.29
C ARG A 254 -19.50 1.66 -28.73
N GLY A 255 -18.72 2.33 -27.89
CA GLY A 255 -18.05 3.58 -28.25
C GLY A 255 -18.98 4.78 -28.41
N CYS A 256 -20.26 4.66 -28.03
CA CYS A 256 -21.16 5.81 -27.93
C CYS A 256 -20.82 6.59 -26.67
N LEU A 257 -19.72 7.34 -26.71
CA LEU A 257 -19.47 8.47 -25.82
C LEU A 257 -20.55 9.50 -26.13
N VAL A 258 -21.59 9.53 -25.29
CA VAL A 258 -22.47 10.70 -25.19
C VAL A 258 -21.56 11.85 -24.77
N CYS A 259 -21.36 12.76 -25.72
CA CYS A 259 -20.68 14.03 -25.56
C CYS A 259 -21.47 14.92 -24.58
#